data_AF-A0A2H1IZM5-F1
#
_entry.id   AF-A0A2H1IZM5-F1
#
_cell.length_a   1.000
_cell.length_b   1.000
_cell.length_c   1.000
_cell.angle_alpha   90.00
_cell.angle_beta   90.00
_cell.angle_gamma   90.00
#
_symmetry.space_group_name_H-M   'P 1'
#
loop_
_entity.id
_entity.type
_entity.pdbx_description
1 polymer ?
#
loop_
_entity_poly.entity_id
_entity_poly.type
_entity_poly.pdbx_seq_one_letter_code
_entity_poly.pdbx_strand_id
1 'polypeptide(L)'
;MGSLLWIAAPLVFVSSVYDGALSTVAARAPDIWRRPGFHWLMDLIVASSHTARSIWSRTLPAALSLTRLAVWSRARLASHRLSRIMTVSLIPVLLALAEVVAPFSATSAEAAAQAQRTWASPVPAMEILEAFDPPTEAWLKGHRGIDVLTVSGEPVRAPAAGTIRFRGSVAGTATISIETDSGYVISFQPAESVLKTGEAFSAGAEIGTVAEGGHCDQSCLHVGVWKSEGVKKYIDPAGFFGQEESILLPLSRKPEKEHTGDSTTSGAGAWGGHRNGRIPAAAMCSLMSAPGQMLRCDAQTAFDRMSHAYAARFSTPISVTDAYRDYDTQVILKRRKGRMAATPGTSNHGWALAMDLGGGINSFGSAEHQWMRANAPKFGWIHPSWARQSGSLPEPWHWEFYGHE
;
A
#
# COMPACT_ATOMS: atom_id res chain seq x y z
N MET A 1 -40.04 20.39 -44.00
CA MET A 1 -41.45 20.87 -43.94
C MET A 1 -42.21 19.79 -43.19
N GLY A 2 -42.62 19.89 -41.93
CA GLY A 2 -42.91 21.00 -41.03
C GLY A 2 -44.22 20.65 -40.34
N SER A 3 -44.21 20.36 -39.04
CA SER A 3 -45.30 20.62 -38.07
C SER A 3 -44.93 20.09 -36.68
N LEU A 4 -44.80 21.04 -35.75
CA LEU A 4 -44.76 20.83 -34.30
C LEU A 4 -46.13 20.37 -33.79
N LEU A 5 -46.16 19.50 -32.78
CA LEU A 5 -47.24 19.47 -31.80
C LEU A 5 -46.65 19.35 -30.39
N TRP A 6 -46.94 20.36 -29.57
CA TRP A 6 -46.78 20.38 -28.11
C TRP A 6 -47.99 19.72 -27.46
N ILE A 7 -47.80 18.81 -26.49
CA ILE A 7 -48.81 18.52 -25.46
C ILE A 7 -48.10 18.35 -24.11
N ALA A 8 -48.64 19.04 -23.11
CA ALA A 8 -48.19 19.15 -21.73
C ALA A 8 -48.53 17.92 -20.87
N ALA A 9 -47.86 17.85 -19.72
CA ALA A 9 -47.97 16.85 -18.66
C ALA A 9 -49.37 16.72 -18.03
N PRO A 10 -49.57 15.70 -17.17
CA PRO A 10 -49.64 16.04 -15.75
C PRO A 10 -48.86 15.11 -14.81
N LEU A 11 -48.42 15.72 -13.70
CA LEU A 11 -47.95 15.08 -12.48
C LEU A 11 -49.02 14.15 -11.90
N VAL A 12 -48.60 13.00 -11.38
CA VAL A 12 -49.39 12.18 -10.46
C VAL A 12 -48.72 12.24 -9.07
N PHE A 13 -49.40 12.92 -8.16
CA PHE A 13 -49.23 12.79 -6.72
C PHE A 13 -49.87 11.46 -6.28
N VAL A 14 -49.13 10.64 -5.54
CA VAL A 14 -49.72 9.55 -4.74
C VAL A 14 -49.55 9.90 -3.28
N SER A 15 -50.65 10.31 -2.67
CA SER A 15 -50.85 10.32 -1.22
C SER A 15 -51.41 8.96 -0.81
N SER A 16 -50.84 8.32 0.21
CA SER A 16 -51.55 7.28 0.95
C SER A 16 -51.25 7.45 2.43
N VAL A 17 -52.31 7.85 3.13
CA VAL A 17 -52.48 7.88 4.58
C VAL A 17 -52.86 6.47 5.03
N TYR A 18 -52.18 5.96 6.05
CA TYR A 18 -52.81 5.03 7.00
C TYR A 18 -52.43 5.43 8.42
N ASP A 19 -53.48 5.61 9.20
CA ASP A 19 -53.54 6.09 10.57
C ASP A 19 -53.63 4.90 11.55
N GLY A 20 -53.23 5.12 12.79
CA GLY A 20 -53.64 4.30 13.94
C GLY A 20 -52.60 3.36 14.55
N ALA A 21 -51.98 3.80 15.66
CA ALA A 21 -52.34 3.31 17.01
C ALA A 21 -51.27 3.74 18.04
N LEU A 22 -51.67 4.68 18.91
CA LEU A 22 -50.99 5.04 20.14
C LEU A 22 -51.08 3.88 21.14
N SER A 23 -49.96 3.56 21.79
CA SER A 23 -49.97 2.90 23.10
C SER A 23 -48.80 3.41 23.93
N THR A 24 -49.20 4.17 24.95
CA THR A 24 -48.44 4.61 26.11
C THR A 24 -47.87 3.44 26.91
N VAL A 25 -46.56 3.46 27.18
CA VAL A 25 -45.99 2.81 28.36
C VAL A 25 -45.02 3.78 29.03
N ALA A 26 -45.47 4.32 30.15
CA ALA A 26 -44.65 4.97 31.15
C ALA A 26 -44.12 3.91 32.14
N ALA A 27 -42.82 3.89 32.40
CA ALA A 27 -42.22 3.33 33.60
C ALA A 27 -40.76 3.80 33.71
N ARG A 28 -40.50 4.78 34.57
CA ARG A 28 -39.80 4.64 35.87
C ARG A 28 -38.28 4.65 35.78
N ALA A 29 -37.74 5.83 36.05
CA ALA A 29 -36.40 6.02 36.61
C ALA A 29 -36.30 5.43 38.03
N PRO A 30 -35.10 5.06 38.47
CA PRO A 30 -34.71 5.16 39.86
C PRO A 30 -33.69 6.29 40.08
N ASP A 31 -34.15 7.28 40.83
CA ASP A 31 -33.34 8.19 41.64
C ASP A 31 -32.60 7.37 42.71
N ILE A 32 -31.30 7.57 42.90
CA ILE A 32 -30.61 7.17 44.14
C ILE A 32 -29.33 8.00 44.37
N TRP A 33 -29.40 8.77 45.46
CA TRP A 33 -28.35 9.31 46.34
C TRP A 33 -27.39 10.40 45.88
N ARG A 34 -27.81 11.64 46.22
CA ARG A 34 -26.99 12.75 46.72
C ARG A 34 -25.96 12.31 47.76
N ARG A 35 -24.72 12.86 47.71
CA ARG A 35 -24.06 13.68 48.76
C ARG A 35 -22.60 14.06 48.38
N PRO A 36 -21.99 15.08 49.02
CA PRO A 36 -21.43 16.24 48.31
C PRO A 36 -19.92 16.47 48.53
N GLY A 37 -19.37 17.42 47.75
CA GLY A 37 -18.26 18.27 48.17
C GLY A 37 -16.97 18.05 47.38
N PHE A 38 -16.58 19.03 46.57
CA PHE A 38 -15.37 19.82 46.77
C PHE A 38 -15.40 21.01 45.80
N HIS A 39 -15.61 22.20 46.37
CA HIS A 39 -15.32 23.48 45.73
C HIS A 39 -13.79 23.64 45.65
N TRP A 40 -13.26 24.10 44.51
CA TRP A 40 -12.20 25.11 44.48
C TRP A 40 -12.24 25.85 43.14
N LEU A 41 -12.60 27.13 43.22
CA LEU A 41 -12.30 28.18 42.26
C LEU A 41 -11.05 28.90 42.81
N MET A 42 -10.09 29.29 41.96
CA MET A 42 -9.24 30.51 42.05
C MET A 42 -8.01 30.37 41.13
N ASP A 43 -8.05 31.11 40.02
CA ASP A 43 -7.14 32.21 39.66
C ASP A 43 -5.62 32.19 39.92
N LEU A 44 -4.94 32.73 38.89
CA LEU A 44 -3.64 33.42 38.82
C LEU A 44 -2.33 32.61 39.00
N ILE A 45 -1.48 32.68 37.96
CA ILE A 45 -0.13 33.27 38.04
C ILE A 45 0.17 34.01 36.72
N VAL A 46 0.55 35.28 36.86
CA VAL A 46 1.09 36.23 35.87
C VAL A 46 2.60 36.38 36.12
N ALA A 47 3.32 36.85 35.08
CA ALA A 47 4.69 37.40 35.02
C ALA A 47 5.79 36.42 34.58
N SER A 48 6.45 36.62 33.41
CA SER A 48 7.48 37.63 33.09
C SER A 48 8.69 37.49 34.04
N SER A 49 9.96 37.34 33.66
CA SER A 49 10.73 38.13 32.68
C SER A 49 12.15 37.54 32.50
N HIS A 50 12.71 37.75 31.31
CA HIS A 50 14.06 38.28 30.97
C HIS A 50 15.36 37.86 31.72
N THR A 51 16.38 37.72 30.86
CA THR A 51 17.83 38.04 31.02
C THR A 51 18.74 37.17 31.90
N ALA A 52 19.70 36.50 31.24
CA ALA A 52 21.13 36.65 31.55
C ALA A 52 22.02 36.08 30.41
N ARG A 53 22.78 36.96 29.77
CA ARG A 53 24.00 36.65 28.99
C ARG A 53 25.19 36.68 29.96
N SER A 54 26.14 35.75 29.85
CA SER A 54 27.53 35.92 30.32
C SER A 54 28.44 35.05 29.44
N ILE A 55 29.17 35.60 28.48
CA ILE A 55 30.51 36.21 28.62
C ILE A 55 31.51 35.25 29.26
N TRP A 56 32.33 34.61 28.42
CA TRP A 56 33.67 34.18 28.75
C TRP A 56 34.62 34.74 27.69
N SER A 57 35.32 35.80 28.05
CA SER A 57 36.50 36.31 27.36
C SER A 57 37.72 35.64 27.97
N ARG A 58 38.58 35.04 27.15
CA ARG A 58 39.96 34.73 27.53
C ARG A 58 40.90 35.37 26.51
N THR A 59 41.85 36.08 27.09
CA THR A 59 42.82 37.00 26.52
C THR A 59 43.98 36.26 25.85
N LEU A 60 44.48 36.86 24.77
CA LEU A 60 45.73 36.57 24.07
C LEU A 60 46.96 37.05 24.88
N PRO A 61 48.17 36.67 24.44
CA PRO A 61 49.15 37.71 24.18
C PRO A 61 49.79 37.64 22.77
N ALA A 62 50.05 38.84 22.28
CA ALA A 62 51.04 39.32 21.30
C ALA A 62 52.41 38.60 21.36
N ALA A 63 53.33 38.70 20.41
CA ALA A 63 53.49 39.27 19.08
C ALA A 63 54.88 38.78 18.59
N LEU A 64 55.14 38.81 17.28
CA LEU A 64 56.35 39.40 16.69
C LEU A 64 56.25 39.32 15.16
N SER A 65 56.70 40.40 14.54
CA SER A 65 56.50 40.80 13.15
C SER A 65 57.85 40.93 12.45
N LEU A 66 57.80 41.19 11.13
CA LEU A 66 58.88 41.59 10.21
C LEU A 66 59.72 40.41 9.68
N THR A 67 60.07 40.29 8.39
CA THR A 67 60.18 41.30 7.32
C THR A 67 60.22 40.63 5.94
N ARG A 68 59.82 41.40 4.92
CA ARG A 68 59.93 41.13 3.48
C ARG A 68 61.38 40.90 3.03
N LEU A 69 61.56 40.24 1.87
CA LEU A 69 62.37 40.77 0.77
C LEU A 69 62.03 40.06 -0.54
N ALA A 70 61.90 40.88 -1.59
CA ALA A 70 61.68 40.49 -2.96
C ALA A 70 62.88 40.97 -3.82
N VAL A 71 62.95 40.44 -5.04
CA VAL A 71 63.57 41.02 -6.26
C VAL A 71 64.96 40.50 -6.70
N TRP A 72 64.90 39.61 -7.70
CA TRP A 72 65.52 39.57 -9.04
C TRP A 72 67.02 39.83 -9.28
N SER A 73 67.69 38.93 -10.04
CA SER A 73 68.04 39.10 -11.49
C SER A 73 69.34 38.38 -11.93
N ARG A 74 69.24 37.60 -13.03
CA ARG A 74 70.15 37.46 -14.22
C ARG A 74 71.61 36.94 -13.97
N ALA A 75 72.26 36.12 -14.80
CA ALA A 75 72.06 35.69 -16.19
C ALA A 75 73.10 34.60 -16.62
N ARG A 76 72.71 33.76 -17.60
CA ARG A 76 73.49 33.16 -18.73
C ARG A 76 74.57 32.10 -18.39
N LEU A 77 74.86 31.04 -19.17
CA LEU A 77 74.50 30.57 -20.53
C LEU A 77 74.96 29.10 -20.70
N ALA A 78 74.49 28.45 -21.78
CA ALA A 78 74.96 27.21 -22.43
C ALA A 78 74.46 25.86 -21.88
N SER A 79 74.12 24.84 -22.66
CA SER A 79 73.66 24.68 -24.04
C SER A 79 73.21 23.21 -24.21
N HIS A 80 72.29 22.97 -25.15
CA HIS A 80 71.99 21.70 -25.84
C HIS A 80 71.08 20.62 -25.22
N ARG A 81 69.99 20.40 -25.99
CA ARG A 81 69.33 19.15 -26.43
C ARG A 81 68.05 18.68 -25.70
N LEU A 82 66.97 18.73 -26.50
CA LEU A 82 65.85 17.78 -26.62
C LEU A 82 64.86 17.69 -25.45
N SER A 83 63.65 18.23 -25.62
CA SER A 83 62.48 17.43 -26.01
C SER A 83 61.21 18.29 -26.00
N ARG A 84 60.42 18.19 -27.08
CA ARG A 84 59.05 18.72 -27.16
C ARG A 84 58.17 17.89 -26.25
N ILE A 85 57.54 18.47 -25.22
CA ILE A 85 56.31 17.91 -24.64
C ILE A 85 55.31 19.04 -24.39
N MET A 86 54.13 18.83 -24.97
CA MET A 86 52.97 19.70 -25.05
C MET A 86 52.41 20.09 -23.67
N THR A 87 52.14 21.38 -23.49
CA THR A 87 51.10 21.87 -22.59
C THR A 87 49.73 21.46 -23.15
N VAL A 88 49.08 20.46 -22.55
CA VAL A 88 47.68 20.11 -22.83
C VAL A 88 46.81 20.57 -21.65
N SER A 89 45.80 21.36 -21.99
CA SER A 89 44.75 21.95 -21.15
C SER A 89 44.16 21.01 -20.10
N LEU A 90 44.06 21.50 -18.86
CA LEU A 90 43.33 20.89 -17.73
C LEU A 90 41.82 21.19 -17.72
N ILE A 91 41.27 21.76 -18.80
CA ILE A 91 39.87 22.18 -18.92
C ILE A 91 38.89 21.07 -19.38
N PRO A 92 39.25 20.00 -20.10
CA PRO A 92 38.26 18.98 -20.51
C PRO A 92 37.96 17.91 -19.45
N VAL A 93 38.69 17.86 -18.32
CA VAL A 93 38.49 16.81 -17.30
C VAL A 93 37.31 17.12 -16.35
N LEU A 94 36.97 18.40 -16.14
CA LEU A 94 35.86 18.79 -15.27
C LEU A 94 34.47 18.66 -15.92
N LEU A 95 34.39 18.63 -17.26
CA LEU A 95 33.12 18.41 -17.96
C LEU A 95 32.76 16.92 -18.14
N ALA A 96 33.75 16.02 -18.06
CA ALA A 96 33.53 14.57 -18.21
C ALA A 96 33.06 13.87 -16.91
N LEU A 97 33.10 14.56 -15.76
CA LEU A 97 32.64 14.02 -14.47
C LEU A 97 31.17 14.35 -14.16
N ALA A 98 30.54 15.28 -14.89
CA ALA A 98 29.14 15.63 -14.69
C ALA A 98 28.16 14.64 -15.35
N GLU A 99 28.58 13.93 -16.41
CA GLU A 99 27.70 12.99 -17.13
C GLU A 99 27.64 11.57 -16.53
N VAL A 100 28.55 11.20 -15.63
CA VAL A 100 28.57 9.86 -15.03
C VAL A 100 27.68 9.73 -13.78
N VAL A 101 27.22 10.85 -13.20
CA VAL A 101 26.39 10.83 -11.97
C VAL A 101 24.88 10.86 -12.27
N ALA A 102 24.46 11.31 -13.46
CA ALA A 102 23.06 11.38 -13.85
C ALA A 102 22.31 10.03 -13.96
N PRO A 103 22.90 8.91 -14.41
CA PRO A 103 22.13 7.68 -14.60
C PRO A 103 21.73 6.99 -13.29
N PHE A 104 22.44 7.22 -12.17
CA PHE A 104 22.15 6.54 -10.89
C PHE A 104 20.88 7.08 -10.18
N SER A 105 20.56 8.36 -10.36
CA SER A 105 19.40 8.98 -9.68
C SER A 105 18.07 8.55 -10.29
N ALA A 106 18.01 8.35 -11.61
CA ALA A 106 16.80 7.90 -12.29
C ALA A 106 16.46 6.44 -11.93
N THR A 107 17.46 5.55 -11.91
CA THR A 107 17.26 4.14 -11.54
C THR A 107 16.80 3.98 -10.09
N SER A 108 17.27 4.83 -9.18
CA SER A 108 16.88 4.80 -7.76
C SER A 108 15.44 5.28 -7.55
N ALA A 109 15.03 6.34 -8.26
CA ALA A 109 13.65 6.84 -8.21
C ALA A 109 12.64 5.86 -8.84
N GLU A 110 13.03 5.20 -9.93
CA GLU A 110 12.22 4.19 -10.61
C GLU A 110 12.13 2.90 -9.78
N ALA A 111 13.23 2.45 -9.16
CA ALA A 111 13.21 1.32 -8.21
C ALA A 111 12.38 1.62 -6.95
N ALA A 112 12.42 2.84 -6.43
CA ALA A 112 11.57 3.26 -5.33
C ALA A 112 10.09 3.28 -5.72
N ALA A 113 9.76 3.80 -6.92
CA ALA A 113 8.40 3.77 -7.46
C ALA A 113 7.91 2.34 -7.76
N GLN A 114 8.81 1.45 -8.20
CA GLN A 114 8.53 0.02 -8.40
C GLN A 114 8.23 -0.67 -7.07
N ALA A 115 9.04 -0.38 -6.04
CA ALA A 115 8.85 -0.88 -4.69
C ALA A 115 7.54 -0.37 -4.06
N GLN A 116 6.98 0.76 -4.51
CA GLN A 116 5.67 1.23 -4.03
C GLN A 116 4.51 0.37 -4.54
N ARG A 117 4.62 -0.33 -5.68
CA ARG A 117 3.48 -1.05 -6.29
C ARG A 117 3.49 -2.57 -6.05
N THR A 118 4.47 -3.07 -5.31
CA THR A 118 4.68 -4.50 -5.03
C THR A 118 4.52 -4.86 -3.56
N TRP A 119 4.01 -3.94 -2.74
CA TRP A 119 3.79 -4.24 -1.33
C TRP A 119 2.78 -5.36 -1.16
N ALA A 120 3.09 -6.27 -0.25
CA ALA A 120 2.13 -7.26 0.18
C ALA A 120 0.95 -6.57 0.86
N SER A 121 -0.26 -7.06 0.61
CA SER A 121 -1.42 -6.62 1.40
C SER A 121 -1.22 -7.00 2.88
N PRO A 122 -1.51 -6.11 3.84
CA PRO A 122 -1.31 -6.37 5.25
C PRO A 122 -2.28 -7.42 5.80
N VAL A 123 -3.40 -7.63 5.11
CA VAL A 123 -4.36 -8.70 5.38
C VAL A 123 -4.75 -9.39 4.07
N PRO A 124 -5.07 -10.69 4.09
CA PRO A 124 -5.49 -11.44 2.90
C PRO A 124 -6.78 -10.90 2.31
N ALA A 125 -6.91 -10.94 0.97
CA ALA A 125 -8.11 -10.50 0.22
C ALA A 125 -8.65 -9.11 0.65
N MET A 126 -7.71 -8.19 0.88
CA MET A 126 -7.91 -6.84 1.41
C MET A 126 -9.11 -6.13 0.76
N GLU A 127 -9.96 -5.53 1.59
CA GLU A 127 -11.17 -4.82 1.17
C GLU A 127 -11.24 -3.49 1.91
N ILE A 128 -11.29 -2.39 1.16
CA ILE A 128 -11.33 -1.03 1.71
C ILE A 128 -12.78 -0.65 1.98
N LEU A 129 -13.09 -0.36 3.25
CA LEU A 129 -14.39 0.14 3.72
C LEU A 129 -14.49 1.66 3.60
N GLU A 130 -13.42 2.36 3.99
CA GLU A 130 -13.34 3.81 3.94
C GLU A 130 -12.02 4.24 3.30
N ALA A 131 -12.13 5.08 2.28
CA ALA A 131 -11.01 5.53 1.46
C ALA A 131 -10.24 6.68 2.13
N PHE A 132 -9.04 6.95 1.60
CA PHE A 132 -8.22 8.09 2.03
C PHE A 132 -8.90 9.42 1.67
N ASP A 133 -9.14 10.26 2.68
CA ASP A 133 -9.76 11.58 2.54
C ASP A 133 -8.98 12.60 3.40
N PRO A 134 -7.79 13.02 2.94
CA PRO A 134 -6.90 13.82 3.78
C PRO A 134 -7.53 15.19 4.05
N PRO A 135 -7.42 15.71 5.29
CA PRO A 135 -7.92 17.03 5.58
C PRO A 135 -7.11 18.09 4.82
N THR A 136 -7.75 19.19 4.44
CA THR A 136 -7.07 20.34 3.80
C THR A 136 -5.98 20.94 4.70
N GLU A 137 -6.24 20.99 6.01
CA GLU A 137 -5.27 21.42 7.02
C GLU A 137 -5.04 20.32 8.06
N ALA A 138 -3.84 20.25 8.63
CA ALA A 138 -3.44 19.14 9.49
C ALA A 138 -4.31 18.95 10.75
N TRP A 139 -5.00 19.98 11.22
CA TRP A 139 -5.90 19.94 12.39
C TRP A 139 -7.38 19.75 12.04
N LEU A 140 -7.75 19.74 10.76
CA LEU A 140 -9.13 19.54 10.35
C LEU A 140 -9.51 18.05 10.37
N LYS A 141 -10.83 17.81 10.33
CA LYS A 141 -11.40 16.46 10.15
C LYS A 141 -11.02 15.95 8.75
N GLY A 142 -10.65 14.68 8.70
CA GLY A 142 -10.36 13.94 7.49
C GLY A 142 -9.87 12.55 7.86
N HIS A 143 -9.79 11.68 6.86
CA HIS A 143 -9.34 10.31 6.99
C HIS A 143 -7.90 10.17 6.48
N ARG A 144 -6.95 10.03 7.41
CA ARG A 144 -5.49 10.05 7.15
C ARG A 144 -4.92 8.68 6.79
N GLY A 145 -5.75 7.80 6.29
CA GLY A 145 -5.42 6.44 5.90
C GLY A 145 -6.58 5.80 5.18
N ILE A 146 -6.58 4.48 5.10
CA ILE A 146 -7.72 3.68 4.65
C ILE A 146 -8.16 2.76 5.78
N ASP A 147 -9.43 2.40 5.81
CA ASP A 147 -9.94 1.39 6.73
C ASP A 147 -10.22 0.12 5.97
N VAL A 148 -9.63 -0.97 6.45
CA VAL A 148 -9.70 -2.27 5.81
C VAL A 148 -10.60 -3.17 6.64
N LEU A 149 -11.57 -3.83 6.00
CA LEU A 149 -12.41 -4.80 6.67
C LEU A 149 -11.54 -5.93 7.26
N THR A 150 -11.69 -6.20 8.56
CA THR A 150 -10.95 -7.23 9.29
C THR A 150 -11.81 -7.83 10.39
N VAL A 151 -11.29 -8.82 11.11
CA VAL A 151 -11.85 -9.28 12.39
C VAL A 151 -10.79 -9.26 13.48
N SER A 152 -11.20 -9.07 14.74
CA SER A 152 -10.28 -9.16 15.88
C SER A 152 -9.54 -10.52 15.89
N GLY A 153 -8.24 -10.47 16.19
CA GLY A 153 -7.33 -11.61 16.18
C GLY A 153 -6.80 -11.99 14.78
N GLU A 154 -7.22 -11.31 13.71
CA GLU A 154 -6.66 -11.55 12.36
C GLU A 154 -5.17 -11.15 12.31
N PRO A 155 -4.28 -11.99 11.75
CA PRO A 155 -2.87 -11.64 11.60
C PRO A 155 -2.66 -10.42 10.70
N VAL A 156 -1.77 -9.51 11.13
CA VAL A 156 -1.30 -8.37 10.34
C VAL A 156 0.08 -8.72 9.78
N ARG A 157 0.22 -8.69 8.46
CA ARG A 157 1.46 -8.99 7.74
C ARG A 157 2.20 -7.70 7.33
N ALA A 158 3.52 -7.77 7.28
CA ALA A 158 4.37 -6.68 6.83
C ALA A 158 4.21 -6.44 5.32
N PRO A 159 3.80 -5.24 4.88
CA PRO A 159 3.75 -4.90 3.46
C PRO A 159 5.09 -4.98 2.72
N ALA A 160 6.17 -4.63 3.44
CA ALA A 160 7.54 -4.62 2.93
C ALA A 160 8.51 -5.01 4.06
N ALA A 161 9.78 -5.28 3.73
CA ALA A 161 10.81 -5.48 4.74
C ALA A 161 11.10 -4.16 5.49
N GLY A 162 11.48 -4.28 6.76
CA GLY A 162 11.72 -3.12 7.61
C GLY A 162 11.85 -3.47 9.09
N THR A 163 11.53 -2.49 9.94
CA THR A 163 11.63 -2.60 11.40
C THR A 163 10.39 -2.08 12.12
N ILE A 164 10.13 -2.59 13.32
CA ILE A 164 9.06 -2.05 14.19
C ILE A 164 9.50 -0.67 14.69
N ARG A 165 8.79 0.38 14.26
CA ARG A 165 9.06 1.77 14.68
C ARG A 165 8.38 2.11 16.01
N PHE A 166 7.19 1.58 16.23
CA PHE A 166 6.43 1.77 17.48
C PHE A 166 5.51 0.58 17.72
N ARG A 167 5.38 0.18 18.99
CA ARG A 167 4.25 -0.60 19.48
C ARG A 167 3.77 -0.05 20.81
N GLY A 168 2.46 0.08 20.98
CA GLY A 168 1.88 0.59 22.22
C GLY A 168 0.46 1.10 22.05
N SER A 169 0.01 1.95 22.96
CA SER A 169 -1.29 2.61 22.89
C SER A 169 -1.16 4.06 22.44
N VAL A 170 -1.97 4.48 21.47
CA VAL A 170 -2.12 5.87 21.03
C VAL A 170 -3.56 6.28 21.29
N ALA A 171 -3.77 7.30 22.13
CA ALA A 171 -5.09 7.77 22.54
C ALA A 171 -6.04 6.62 22.99
N GLY A 172 -5.50 5.63 23.71
CA GLY A 172 -6.26 4.48 24.21
C GLY A 172 -6.44 3.33 23.22
N THR A 173 -5.99 3.44 21.97
CA THR A 173 -6.09 2.37 20.97
C THR A 173 -4.74 1.67 20.76
N ALA A 174 -4.73 0.35 20.66
CA ALA A 174 -3.52 -0.40 20.32
C ALA A 174 -3.01 0.01 18.92
N THR A 175 -1.74 0.30 18.78
CA THR A 175 -1.14 0.77 17.52
C THR A 175 0.25 0.18 17.33
N ILE A 176 0.49 -0.29 16.12
CA ILE A 176 1.81 -0.62 15.61
C ILE A 176 2.16 0.42 14.54
N SER A 177 3.41 0.87 14.49
CA SER A 177 3.95 1.43 13.25
C SER A 177 5.26 0.76 12.88
N ILE A 178 5.49 0.63 11.59
CA ILE A 178 6.69 0.09 11.01
C ILE A 178 7.37 1.12 10.12
N GLU A 179 8.67 1.02 9.99
CA GLU A 179 9.44 1.75 8.98
C GLU A 179 10.01 0.75 7.98
N THR A 180 9.67 0.95 6.71
CA THR A 180 10.15 0.12 5.61
C THR A 180 11.54 0.54 5.18
N ASP A 181 12.31 -0.40 4.63
CA ASP A 181 13.65 -0.11 4.08
C ASP A 181 13.61 0.90 2.92
N SER A 182 12.44 1.06 2.29
CA SER A 182 12.17 2.03 1.23
C SER A 182 11.84 3.45 1.73
N GLY A 183 11.92 3.71 3.04
CA GLY A 183 11.73 5.05 3.60
C GLY A 183 10.27 5.47 3.79
N TYR A 184 9.37 4.50 3.98
CA TYR A 184 7.97 4.76 4.34
C TYR A 184 7.69 4.31 5.76
N VAL A 185 6.82 5.02 6.45
CA VAL A 185 6.25 4.59 7.73
C VAL A 185 4.80 4.18 7.50
N ILE A 186 4.43 3.01 8.00
CA ILE A 186 3.08 2.47 7.93
C ILE A 186 2.55 2.28 9.35
N SER A 187 1.37 2.82 9.66
CA SER A 187 0.69 2.63 10.95
C SER A 187 -0.52 1.72 10.80
N PHE A 188 -0.75 0.87 11.79
CA PHE A 188 -1.85 -0.08 11.90
C PHE A 188 -2.59 0.12 13.22
N GLN A 189 -3.90 0.35 13.17
CA GLN A 189 -4.73 0.60 14.35
C GLN A 189 -6.18 0.11 14.12
N PRO A 190 -6.79 -0.68 15.03
CA PRO A 190 -6.22 -1.28 16.22
C PRO A 190 -5.33 -2.49 15.88
N ALA A 191 -4.09 -2.48 16.35
CA ALA A 191 -3.19 -3.63 16.19
C ALA A 191 -2.19 -3.75 17.34
N GLU A 192 -1.85 -4.99 17.70
CA GLU A 192 -0.84 -5.29 18.72
C GLU A 192 0.24 -6.26 18.20
N SER A 193 1.46 -6.09 18.71
CA SER A 193 2.62 -6.88 18.30
C SER A 193 3.37 -7.45 19.49
N VAL A 194 3.89 -8.66 19.31
CA VAL A 194 4.86 -9.29 20.21
C VAL A 194 6.31 -8.90 19.87
N LEU A 195 6.56 -8.40 18.66
CA LEU A 195 7.87 -7.93 18.22
C LEU A 195 8.24 -6.64 18.97
N LYS A 196 9.52 -6.42 19.22
CA LYS A 196 10.01 -5.25 19.95
C LYS A 196 10.27 -4.09 18.99
N THR A 197 10.18 -2.86 19.49
CA THR A 197 10.67 -1.69 18.74
C THR A 197 12.13 -1.90 18.33
N GLY A 198 12.44 -1.64 17.06
CA GLY A 198 13.74 -1.88 16.43
C GLY A 198 13.95 -3.30 15.89
N GLU A 199 13.01 -4.24 16.14
CA GLU A 199 13.09 -5.59 15.61
C GLU A 199 12.81 -5.60 14.09
N ALA A 200 13.66 -6.29 13.34
CA ALA A 200 13.58 -6.38 11.88
C ALA A 200 12.71 -7.56 11.44
N PHE A 201 12.06 -7.41 10.29
CA PHE A 201 11.24 -8.45 9.68
C PHE A 201 11.34 -8.40 8.15
N SER A 202 11.02 -9.50 7.50
CA SER A 202 10.89 -9.59 6.05
C SER A 202 9.48 -9.21 5.58
N ALA A 203 9.35 -8.80 4.32
CA ALA A 203 8.04 -8.60 3.70
C ALA A 203 7.18 -9.88 3.80
N GLY A 204 5.89 -9.74 4.09
CA GLY A 204 4.93 -10.83 4.28
C GLY A 204 4.97 -11.51 5.65
N ALA A 205 5.98 -11.22 6.49
CA ALA A 205 6.06 -11.74 7.85
C ALA A 205 4.87 -11.25 8.70
N GLU A 206 4.39 -12.07 9.62
CA GLU A 206 3.43 -11.63 10.63
C GLU A 206 4.11 -10.65 11.59
N ILE A 207 3.59 -9.44 11.69
CA ILE A 207 4.12 -8.36 12.54
C ILE A 207 3.20 -8.03 13.71
N GLY A 208 2.00 -8.59 13.74
CA GLY A 208 1.04 -8.36 14.81
C GLY A 208 -0.30 -9.01 14.52
N THR A 209 -1.29 -8.66 15.35
CA THR A 209 -2.69 -9.08 15.21
C THR A 209 -3.62 -7.89 15.34
N VAL A 210 -4.75 -7.95 14.65
CA VAL A 210 -5.82 -6.94 14.75
C VAL A 210 -6.38 -7.00 16.17
N ALA A 211 -6.31 -5.89 16.89
CA ALA A 211 -6.83 -5.79 18.25
C ALA A 211 -8.30 -5.35 18.24
N GLU A 212 -8.95 -5.39 19.41
CA GLU A 212 -10.29 -4.82 19.58
C GLU A 212 -10.26 -3.29 19.67
N GLY A 213 -11.43 -2.68 19.44
CA GLY A 213 -11.61 -1.23 19.45
C GLY A 213 -11.50 -0.62 18.06
N GLY A 214 -11.13 0.66 18.00
CA GLY A 214 -11.08 1.42 16.76
C GLY A 214 -12.26 2.38 16.62
N HIS A 215 -12.41 2.93 15.42
CA HIS A 215 -13.36 4.00 15.13
C HIS A 215 -14.55 3.55 14.27
N CYS A 216 -14.44 2.37 13.64
CA CYS A 216 -15.45 1.79 12.77
C CYS A 216 -16.55 1.04 13.55
N ASP A 217 -17.78 1.06 13.03
CA ASP A 217 -18.90 0.25 13.56
C ASP A 217 -18.70 -1.25 13.35
N GLN A 218 -18.06 -1.63 12.23
CA GLN A 218 -17.57 -2.97 11.95
C GLN A 218 -16.08 -3.06 12.34
N SER A 219 -15.59 -4.25 12.71
CA SER A 219 -14.15 -4.43 12.95
C SER A 219 -13.35 -4.05 11.70
N CYS A 220 -12.46 -3.07 11.83
CA CYS A 220 -11.63 -2.57 10.74
C CYS A 220 -10.19 -2.37 11.21
N LEU A 221 -9.25 -2.39 10.26
CA LEU A 221 -7.86 -2.01 10.49
C LEU A 221 -7.59 -0.71 9.73
N HIS A 222 -7.37 0.38 10.45
CA HIS A 222 -6.91 1.64 9.90
C HIS A 222 -5.43 1.54 9.52
N VAL A 223 -5.13 1.79 8.24
CA VAL A 223 -3.78 1.76 7.67
C VAL A 223 -3.42 3.16 7.19
N GLY A 224 -2.39 3.76 7.78
CA GLY A 224 -1.87 5.07 7.38
C GLY A 224 -0.45 4.97 6.84
N VAL A 225 -0.11 5.77 5.83
CA VAL A 225 1.23 5.77 5.21
C VAL A 225 1.78 7.20 5.11
N TRP A 226 3.06 7.39 5.42
CA TRP A 226 3.80 8.64 5.17
C TRP A 226 5.29 8.35 4.90
N LYS A 227 6.04 9.33 4.39
CA LYS A 227 7.49 9.21 4.23
C LYS A 227 8.20 9.34 5.58
N SER A 228 9.22 8.53 5.83
CA SER A 228 9.99 8.60 7.09
C SER A 228 10.77 9.91 7.22
N GLU A 229 11.23 10.45 6.10
CA GLU A 229 11.94 11.73 6.03
C GLU A 229 11.00 12.92 5.80
N GLY A 230 11.41 14.07 6.32
CA GLY A 230 10.72 15.36 6.13
C GLY A 230 9.52 15.56 7.06
N VAL A 231 8.65 16.50 6.66
CA VAL A 231 7.43 16.80 7.42
C VAL A 231 6.41 15.69 7.18
N LYS A 232 5.85 15.15 8.27
CA LYS A 232 4.81 14.11 8.20
C LYS A 232 3.62 14.59 7.36
N LYS A 233 3.47 13.99 6.19
CA LYS A 233 2.31 14.15 5.31
C LYS A 233 1.80 12.77 4.94
N TYR A 234 0.56 12.48 5.31
CA TYR A 234 -0.09 11.24 4.91
C TYR A 234 -0.30 11.20 3.41
N ILE A 235 -0.13 10.02 2.84
CA ILE A 235 -0.34 9.72 1.42
C ILE A 235 -1.30 8.54 1.32
N ASP A 236 -2.02 8.46 0.20
CA ASP A 236 -3.01 7.39 -0.02
C ASP A 236 -2.33 6.00 0.01
N PRO A 237 -2.66 5.15 0.99
CA PRO A 237 -2.14 3.79 1.07
C PRO A 237 -2.65 2.86 -0.04
N ALA A 238 -3.83 3.12 -0.63
CA ALA A 238 -4.51 2.16 -1.49
C ALA A 238 -3.67 1.79 -2.74
N GLY A 239 -3.02 2.78 -3.34
CA GLY A 239 -2.12 2.60 -4.48
C GLY A 239 -0.89 1.73 -4.20
N PHE A 240 -0.51 1.53 -2.93
CA PHE A 240 0.58 0.63 -2.58
C PHE A 240 0.18 -0.85 -2.59
N PHE A 241 -1.12 -1.12 -2.38
CA PHE A 241 -1.65 -2.48 -2.24
C PHE A 241 -2.36 -2.98 -3.50
N GLY A 242 -2.13 -2.34 -4.65
CA GLY A 242 -2.81 -2.67 -5.90
C GLY A 242 -4.30 -2.33 -5.91
N GLN A 243 -4.78 -1.56 -4.93
CA GLN A 243 -6.15 -1.11 -4.77
C GLN A 243 -6.26 0.32 -5.30
N GLU A 244 -6.32 0.48 -6.62
CA GLU A 244 -6.56 1.81 -7.21
C GLU A 244 -8.04 2.19 -7.12
N GLU A 245 -8.35 3.51 -7.17
CA GLU A 245 -9.71 4.00 -7.05
C GLU A 245 -10.66 3.27 -8.02
N SER A 246 -11.72 2.67 -7.46
CA SER A 246 -12.86 2.18 -8.26
C SER A 246 -13.66 3.37 -8.76
N ILE A 247 -13.22 3.97 -9.87
CA ILE A 247 -13.95 5.05 -10.52
C ILE A 247 -15.19 4.43 -11.19
N LEU A 248 -16.38 4.84 -10.76
CA LEU A 248 -17.62 4.48 -11.46
C LEU A 248 -17.51 4.92 -12.91
N LEU A 249 -17.40 3.95 -13.81
CA LEU A 249 -17.38 4.23 -15.23
C LEU A 249 -18.73 4.84 -15.62
N PRO A 250 -18.77 6.04 -16.24
CA PRO A 250 -19.98 6.54 -16.86
C PRO A 250 -20.53 5.47 -17.81
N LEU A 251 -21.85 5.27 -17.86
CA LEU A 251 -22.45 4.23 -18.70
C LEU A 251 -22.03 4.33 -20.17
N SER A 252 -21.74 5.54 -20.65
CA SER A 252 -21.22 5.81 -22.00
C SER A 252 -19.82 5.26 -22.26
N ARG A 253 -19.06 4.97 -21.22
CA ARG A 253 -17.70 4.40 -21.27
C ARG A 253 -17.67 2.93 -20.89
N LYS A 254 -18.82 2.30 -20.63
CA LYS A 254 -18.91 0.89 -20.28
C LYS A 254 -18.06 0.06 -21.26
N PRO A 255 -17.14 -0.78 -20.77
CA PRO A 255 -16.27 -1.54 -21.64
C PRO A 255 -17.10 -2.48 -22.51
N GLU A 256 -16.61 -2.70 -23.72
CA GLU A 256 -17.20 -3.63 -24.66
C GLU A 256 -17.22 -5.05 -24.06
N LYS A 257 -18.20 -5.87 -24.47
CA LYS A 257 -18.31 -7.23 -23.95
C LYS A 257 -17.06 -8.03 -24.31
N GLU A 258 -16.56 -8.77 -23.34
CA GLU A 258 -15.40 -9.63 -23.52
C GLU A 258 -15.64 -10.72 -24.58
N HIS A 259 -14.58 -11.08 -25.31
CA HIS A 259 -14.61 -12.20 -26.25
C HIS A 259 -14.75 -13.53 -25.50
N THR A 260 -15.52 -14.46 -26.07
CA THR A 260 -15.91 -15.74 -25.42
C THR A 260 -15.10 -16.96 -25.87
N GLY A 261 -14.13 -16.79 -26.78
CA GLY A 261 -13.45 -17.89 -27.50
C GLY A 261 -12.27 -18.58 -26.80
N ASP A 262 -11.79 -18.08 -25.67
CA ASP A 262 -10.57 -18.61 -25.03
C ASP A 262 -10.87 -19.73 -24.02
N SER A 263 -9.89 -20.62 -23.80
CA SER A 263 -9.94 -21.74 -22.85
C SER A 263 -10.52 -21.33 -21.49
N THR A 264 -11.36 -22.19 -20.92
CA THR A 264 -12.10 -21.94 -19.66
C THR A 264 -11.81 -22.97 -18.58
N THR A 265 -11.01 -24.00 -18.90
CA THR A 265 -10.77 -25.11 -17.98
C THR A 265 -9.72 -24.72 -16.97
N SER A 266 -10.14 -24.60 -15.71
CA SER A 266 -9.25 -24.45 -14.57
C SER A 266 -8.45 -25.72 -14.31
N GLY A 267 -7.17 -25.58 -13.94
CA GLY A 267 -6.41 -26.66 -13.32
C GLY A 267 -6.33 -26.53 -11.79
N ALA A 268 -7.02 -25.55 -11.19
CA ALA A 268 -7.06 -25.42 -9.75
C ALA A 268 -7.77 -26.63 -9.14
N GLY A 269 -7.02 -27.43 -8.38
CA GLY A 269 -7.52 -28.70 -7.86
C GLY A 269 -6.49 -29.44 -7.03
N ALA A 270 -6.87 -30.62 -6.55
CA ALA A 270 -6.02 -31.44 -5.69
C ALA A 270 -4.74 -31.90 -6.39
N TRP A 271 -3.61 -31.79 -5.69
CA TRP A 271 -2.31 -32.28 -6.15
C TRP A 271 -1.43 -32.68 -4.96
N GLY A 272 -0.40 -33.49 -5.21
CA GLY A 272 0.62 -33.84 -4.21
C GLY A 272 0.11 -34.58 -2.97
N GLY A 273 -1.13 -35.10 -2.99
CA GLY A 273 -1.76 -35.71 -1.82
C GLY A 273 -2.14 -34.72 -0.71
N HIS A 274 -2.10 -33.41 -1.00
CA HIS A 274 -2.42 -32.37 -0.04
C HIS A 274 -3.93 -32.16 0.12
N ARG A 275 -4.31 -31.52 1.23
CA ARG A 275 -5.67 -31.00 1.44
C ARG A 275 -5.69 -29.51 1.13
N ASN A 276 -6.84 -29.02 0.65
CA ASN A 276 -7.04 -27.61 0.35
C ASN A 276 -6.72 -26.72 1.57
N GLY A 277 -5.88 -25.72 1.37
CA GLY A 277 -5.41 -24.81 2.42
C GLY A 277 -4.44 -25.44 3.42
N ARG A 278 -3.95 -26.67 3.16
CA ARG A 278 -3.01 -27.40 4.03
C ARG A 278 -1.82 -27.95 3.23
N ILE A 279 -1.27 -27.12 2.36
CA ILE A 279 -0.06 -27.38 1.60
C ILE A 279 1.12 -26.79 2.40
N PRO A 280 2.15 -27.59 2.72
CA PRO A 280 3.32 -27.08 3.44
C PRO A 280 4.11 -26.11 2.57
N ALA A 281 4.65 -25.04 3.16
CA ALA A 281 5.46 -24.06 2.44
C ALA A 281 6.62 -24.69 1.66
N ALA A 282 7.21 -25.77 2.17
CA ALA A 282 8.28 -26.52 1.51
C ALA A 282 7.86 -27.21 0.19
N ALA A 283 6.56 -27.37 -0.07
CA ALA A 283 6.04 -27.90 -1.34
C ALA A 283 5.68 -26.78 -2.33
N MET A 284 5.85 -25.52 -1.95
CA MET A 284 5.48 -24.34 -2.74
C MET A 284 6.70 -23.46 -3.01
N CYS A 285 6.55 -22.55 -3.96
CA CYS A 285 7.57 -21.60 -4.34
C CYS A 285 7.05 -20.17 -4.15
N SER A 286 7.91 -19.29 -3.63
CA SER A 286 7.61 -17.86 -3.45
C SER A 286 7.62 -17.13 -4.79
N LEU A 287 6.76 -16.13 -4.95
CA LEU A 287 6.73 -15.27 -6.14
C LEU A 287 7.85 -14.23 -6.10
N MET A 288 8.53 -14.02 -7.22
CA MET A 288 9.64 -13.05 -7.30
C MET A 288 9.14 -11.60 -7.22
N SER A 289 8.00 -11.30 -7.87
CA SER A 289 7.45 -9.93 -7.92
C SER A 289 6.39 -9.64 -6.85
N ALA A 290 6.09 -10.60 -5.98
CA ALA A 290 5.08 -10.47 -4.94
C ALA A 290 5.54 -11.17 -3.64
N PRO A 291 6.36 -10.49 -2.82
CA PRO A 291 6.88 -11.05 -1.57
C PRO A 291 5.75 -11.53 -0.64
N GLY A 292 5.98 -12.66 0.03
CA GLY A 292 5.00 -13.28 0.93
C GLY A 292 3.92 -14.12 0.24
N GLN A 293 3.80 -14.04 -1.09
CA GLN A 293 2.89 -14.88 -1.86
C GLN A 293 3.59 -16.15 -2.33
N MET A 294 2.85 -17.26 -2.32
CA MET A 294 3.33 -18.58 -2.73
C MET A 294 2.36 -19.25 -3.70
N LEU A 295 2.90 -20.05 -4.60
CA LEU A 295 2.15 -20.92 -5.51
C LEU A 295 2.82 -22.31 -5.60
N ARG A 296 2.14 -23.27 -6.21
CA ARG A 296 2.80 -24.48 -6.72
C ARG A 296 3.94 -24.07 -7.66
N CYS A 297 5.08 -24.76 -7.63
CA CYS A 297 6.30 -24.26 -8.26
C CYS A 297 6.23 -24.09 -9.80
N ASP A 298 5.46 -24.92 -10.49
CA ASP A 298 5.17 -24.77 -11.92
C ASP A 298 4.30 -23.54 -12.21
N ALA A 299 3.24 -23.32 -11.41
CA ALA A 299 2.39 -22.14 -11.47
C ALA A 299 3.18 -20.86 -11.14
N GLN A 300 4.05 -20.89 -10.13
CA GLN A 300 4.97 -19.79 -9.81
C GLN A 300 5.88 -19.47 -11.00
N THR A 301 6.54 -20.46 -11.60
CA THR A 301 7.43 -20.26 -12.75
C THR A 301 6.68 -19.70 -13.96
N ALA A 302 5.45 -20.16 -14.18
CA ALA A 302 4.55 -19.62 -15.21
C ALA A 302 4.16 -18.16 -14.92
N PHE A 303 3.78 -17.86 -13.68
CA PHE A 303 3.39 -16.52 -13.27
C PHE A 303 4.54 -15.53 -13.40
N ASP A 304 5.75 -15.87 -12.96
CA ASP A 304 6.88 -14.95 -13.02
C ASP A 304 7.26 -14.63 -14.47
N ARG A 305 7.14 -15.59 -15.39
CA ARG A 305 7.29 -15.35 -16.84
C ARG A 305 6.21 -14.41 -17.38
N MET A 306 4.96 -14.62 -16.97
CA MET A 306 3.83 -13.75 -17.35
C MET A 306 4.02 -12.33 -16.80
N SER A 307 4.40 -12.19 -15.54
CA SER A 307 4.66 -10.92 -14.86
C SER A 307 5.82 -10.17 -15.51
N HIS A 308 6.87 -10.88 -15.95
CA HIS A 308 7.96 -10.28 -16.72
C HIS A 308 7.49 -9.76 -18.09
N ALA A 309 6.68 -10.52 -18.83
CA ALA A 309 6.11 -10.09 -20.10
C ALA A 309 5.13 -8.91 -19.95
N TYR A 310 4.35 -8.91 -18.87
CA TYR A 310 3.47 -7.80 -18.49
C TYR A 310 4.28 -6.53 -18.21
N ALA A 311 5.38 -6.65 -17.45
CA ALA A 311 6.27 -5.53 -17.16
C ALA A 311 6.92 -4.94 -18.41
N ALA A 312 7.21 -5.74 -19.43
CA ALA A 312 7.68 -5.22 -20.73
C ALA A 312 6.65 -4.32 -21.43
N ARG A 313 5.35 -4.45 -21.10
CA ARG A 313 4.26 -3.65 -21.67
C ARG A 313 3.85 -2.46 -20.79
N PHE A 314 3.85 -2.63 -19.47
CA PHE A 314 3.31 -1.65 -18.50
C PHE A 314 4.36 -1.09 -17.54
N SER A 315 5.64 -1.38 -17.78
CA SER A 315 6.81 -0.97 -17.00
C SER A 315 6.82 -1.42 -15.53
N THR A 316 5.81 -2.18 -15.10
CA THR A 316 5.66 -2.67 -13.74
C THR A 316 5.26 -4.14 -13.73
N PRO A 317 5.72 -4.95 -12.77
CA PRO A 317 5.25 -6.31 -12.62
C PRO A 317 3.76 -6.32 -12.28
N ILE A 318 3.15 -7.48 -12.44
CA ILE A 318 1.76 -7.69 -12.01
C ILE A 318 1.65 -7.48 -10.50
N SER A 319 0.71 -6.65 -10.09
CA SER A 319 0.33 -6.48 -8.69
C SER A 319 -0.50 -7.68 -8.22
N VAL A 320 -0.05 -8.36 -7.17
CA VAL A 320 -0.72 -9.54 -6.59
C VAL A 320 -1.31 -9.17 -5.25
N THR A 321 -2.61 -9.32 -5.09
CA THR A 321 -3.33 -9.01 -3.84
C THR A 321 -3.59 -10.26 -3.00
N ASP A 322 -3.74 -11.43 -3.62
CA ASP A 322 -3.85 -12.73 -2.93
C ASP A 322 -3.37 -13.89 -3.81
N ALA A 323 -2.77 -14.93 -3.23
CA ALA A 323 -2.34 -16.15 -3.92
C ALA A 323 -2.73 -17.40 -3.10
N TYR A 324 -1.77 -18.22 -2.66
CA TYR A 324 -2.08 -19.36 -1.79
C TYR A 324 -2.75 -18.92 -0.48
N ARG A 325 -3.91 -19.52 -0.21
CA ARG A 325 -4.71 -19.24 0.99
C ARG A 325 -4.82 -20.47 1.87
N ASP A 326 -4.10 -20.44 2.99
CA ASP A 326 -4.15 -21.51 3.99
C ASP A 326 -5.55 -21.64 4.62
N TYR A 327 -5.80 -22.78 5.27
CA TYR A 327 -7.11 -23.12 5.79
C TYR A 327 -7.59 -22.14 6.86
N ASP A 328 -6.70 -21.68 7.73
CA ASP A 328 -7.06 -20.78 8.83
C ASP A 328 -7.43 -19.39 8.28
N THR A 329 -6.70 -18.93 7.26
CA THR A 329 -7.06 -17.74 6.48
C THR A 329 -8.43 -17.90 5.81
N GLN A 330 -8.75 -19.08 5.25
CA GLN A 330 -10.08 -19.32 4.70
C GLN A 330 -11.17 -19.21 5.78
N VAL A 331 -10.92 -19.71 7.00
CA VAL A 331 -11.84 -19.56 8.14
C VAL A 331 -12.02 -18.09 8.51
N ILE A 332 -10.94 -17.30 8.54
CA ILE A 332 -10.99 -15.85 8.78
C ILE A 332 -11.83 -15.15 7.71
N LEU A 333 -11.56 -15.39 6.43
CA LEU A 333 -12.34 -14.79 5.35
C LEU A 333 -13.80 -15.21 5.39
N LYS A 334 -14.10 -16.44 5.82
CA LYS A 334 -15.49 -16.89 5.98
C LYS A 334 -16.22 -16.12 7.07
N ARG A 335 -15.56 -15.82 8.18
CA ARG A 335 -16.11 -14.96 9.24
C ARG A 335 -16.30 -13.52 8.74
N ARG A 336 -15.31 -13.00 8.01
CA ARG A 336 -15.30 -11.63 7.49
C ARG A 336 -16.36 -11.36 6.42
N LYS A 337 -16.45 -12.24 5.43
CA LYS A 337 -17.22 -12.03 4.18
C LYS A 337 -18.48 -12.90 4.09
N GLY A 338 -18.71 -13.81 5.05
CA GLY A 338 -19.90 -14.65 5.10
C GLY A 338 -20.13 -15.45 3.82
N ARG A 339 -21.24 -15.19 3.11
CA ARG A 339 -21.60 -15.92 1.88
C ARG A 339 -20.70 -15.60 0.69
N MET A 340 -19.99 -14.47 0.70
CA MET A 340 -19.10 -14.05 -0.39
C MET A 340 -17.76 -14.80 -0.36
N ALA A 341 -17.39 -15.43 0.76
CA ALA A 341 -16.23 -16.30 0.83
C ALA A 341 -16.61 -17.77 0.62
N ALA A 342 -15.77 -18.50 -0.12
CA ALA A 342 -15.85 -19.95 -0.23
C ALA A 342 -15.86 -20.62 1.15
N THR A 343 -16.50 -21.78 1.25
CA THR A 343 -16.44 -22.59 2.47
C THR A 343 -14.98 -23.01 2.71
N PRO A 344 -14.45 -22.92 3.94
CA PRO A 344 -13.07 -23.31 4.23
C PRO A 344 -12.78 -24.74 3.79
N GLY A 345 -11.68 -24.92 3.06
CA GLY A 345 -11.29 -26.17 2.42
C GLY A 345 -11.81 -26.34 0.99
N THR A 346 -12.50 -25.36 0.40
CA THR A 346 -13.02 -25.43 -0.98
C THR A 346 -12.58 -24.30 -1.89
N SER A 347 -11.76 -23.35 -1.40
CA SER A 347 -11.29 -22.22 -2.23
C SER A 347 -10.23 -22.67 -3.23
N ASN A 348 -10.29 -22.22 -4.48
CA ASN A 348 -9.24 -22.51 -5.49
C ASN A 348 -7.86 -21.96 -5.07
N HIS A 349 -7.81 -20.88 -4.30
CA HIS A 349 -6.58 -20.38 -3.68
C HIS A 349 -5.93 -21.38 -2.73
N GLY A 350 -6.72 -22.24 -2.09
CA GLY A 350 -6.22 -23.28 -1.18
C GLY A 350 -5.44 -24.39 -1.89
N TRP A 351 -5.40 -24.39 -3.23
CA TRP A 351 -4.58 -25.29 -4.03
C TRP A 351 -3.27 -24.66 -4.48
N ALA A 352 -2.98 -23.40 -4.16
CA ALA A 352 -1.78 -22.69 -4.63
C ALA A 352 -1.71 -22.59 -6.17
N LEU A 353 -2.88 -22.49 -6.81
CA LEU A 353 -3.10 -22.47 -8.27
C LEU A 353 -4.05 -21.36 -8.70
N ALA A 354 -4.39 -20.44 -7.80
CA ALA A 354 -5.24 -19.29 -8.09
C ALA A 354 -4.64 -18.04 -7.46
N MET A 355 -5.00 -16.89 -8.01
CA MET A 355 -4.52 -15.59 -7.59
C MET A 355 -5.54 -14.49 -7.86
N ASP A 356 -5.50 -13.48 -7.00
CA ASP A 356 -6.21 -12.22 -7.18
C ASP A 356 -5.19 -11.14 -7.52
N LEU A 357 -5.46 -10.39 -8.60
CA LEU A 357 -4.53 -9.45 -9.22
C LEU A 357 -5.10 -8.02 -9.19
N GLY A 358 -4.24 -7.04 -8.93
CA GLY A 358 -4.58 -5.61 -8.85
C GLY A 358 -3.99 -4.76 -9.99
N GLY A 359 -3.78 -3.48 -9.73
CA GLY A 359 -3.04 -2.57 -10.63
C GLY A 359 -3.70 -2.39 -12.00
N GLY A 360 -5.03 -2.35 -12.04
CA GLY A 360 -5.83 -2.23 -13.26
C GLY A 360 -6.37 -3.56 -13.78
N ILE A 361 -5.73 -4.70 -13.49
CA ILE A 361 -6.24 -6.03 -13.90
C ILE A 361 -7.58 -6.34 -13.23
N ASN A 362 -7.79 -5.85 -12.00
CA ASN A 362 -9.03 -5.93 -11.24
C ASN A 362 -10.18 -5.05 -11.78
N SER A 363 -10.02 -4.43 -12.95
CA SER A 363 -11.02 -3.57 -13.57
C SER A 363 -11.34 -4.06 -14.98
N PHE A 364 -12.57 -4.55 -15.19
CA PHE A 364 -13.02 -4.98 -16.51
C PHE A 364 -12.79 -3.91 -17.57
N GLY A 365 -12.19 -4.31 -18.69
CA GLY A 365 -11.95 -3.43 -19.84
C GLY A 365 -10.81 -2.43 -19.69
N SER A 366 -10.06 -2.43 -18.59
CA SER A 366 -8.77 -1.73 -18.53
C SER A 366 -7.79 -2.28 -19.59
N ALA A 367 -6.74 -1.54 -19.91
CA ALA A 367 -5.72 -2.00 -20.85
C ALA A 367 -4.98 -3.23 -20.31
N GLU A 368 -4.77 -3.25 -19.00
CA GLU A 368 -4.12 -4.29 -18.22
C GLU A 368 -4.96 -5.58 -18.23
N HIS A 369 -6.26 -5.48 -17.96
CA HIS A 369 -7.18 -6.61 -17.98
C HIS A 369 -7.29 -7.21 -19.39
N GLN A 370 -7.43 -6.35 -20.43
CA GLN A 370 -7.48 -6.81 -21.82
C GLN A 370 -6.18 -7.51 -22.24
N TRP A 371 -5.02 -6.99 -21.80
CA TRP A 371 -3.74 -7.66 -22.05
C TRP A 371 -3.70 -9.03 -21.40
N MET A 372 -4.14 -9.15 -20.14
CA MET A 372 -4.18 -10.42 -19.44
C MET A 372 -5.08 -11.42 -20.16
N ARG A 373 -6.28 -11.01 -20.61
CA ARG A 373 -7.18 -11.88 -21.37
C ARG A 373 -6.54 -12.43 -22.64
N ALA A 374 -5.79 -11.60 -23.37
CA ALA A 374 -5.14 -12.01 -24.62
C ALA A 374 -3.83 -12.79 -24.44
N ASN A 375 -3.18 -12.73 -23.27
CA ASN A 375 -1.81 -13.24 -23.10
C ASN A 375 -1.65 -14.27 -21.99
N ALA A 376 -2.43 -14.21 -20.91
CA ALA A 376 -2.33 -15.15 -19.79
C ALA A 376 -2.40 -16.64 -20.22
N PRO A 377 -3.25 -17.03 -21.20
CA PRO A 377 -3.29 -18.42 -21.67
C PRO A 377 -1.96 -18.92 -22.24
N LYS A 378 -1.15 -18.03 -22.82
CA LYS A 378 0.20 -18.37 -23.34
C LYS A 378 1.18 -18.77 -22.24
N PHE A 379 0.83 -18.50 -20.98
CA PHE A 379 1.61 -18.86 -19.79
C PHE A 379 0.93 -19.93 -18.94
N GLY A 380 -0.19 -20.52 -19.39
CA GLY A 380 -0.93 -21.51 -18.61
C GLY A 380 -1.88 -20.93 -17.57
N TRP A 381 -2.23 -19.64 -17.69
CA TRP A 381 -3.18 -18.94 -16.81
C TRP A 381 -4.46 -18.59 -17.54
N ILE A 382 -5.60 -18.68 -16.87
CA ILE A 382 -6.92 -18.38 -17.45
C ILE A 382 -7.73 -17.47 -16.54
N HIS A 383 -8.64 -16.72 -17.18
CA HIS A 383 -9.76 -16.08 -16.51
C HIS A 383 -10.98 -17.01 -16.63
N PRO A 384 -11.37 -17.71 -15.55
CA PRO A 384 -12.38 -18.76 -15.64
C PRO A 384 -13.73 -18.18 -16.03
N SER A 385 -14.53 -18.96 -16.75
CA SER A 385 -15.79 -18.48 -17.36
C SER A 385 -16.78 -17.91 -16.35
N TRP A 386 -16.81 -18.45 -15.13
CA TRP A 386 -17.66 -17.96 -14.05
C TRP A 386 -17.24 -16.57 -13.53
N ALA A 387 -15.97 -16.22 -13.65
CA ALA A 387 -15.37 -14.95 -13.21
C ALA A 387 -15.42 -13.85 -14.28
N ARG A 388 -15.77 -14.20 -15.51
CA ARG A 388 -15.86 -13.23 -16.63
C ARG A 388 -16.97 -12.20 -16.41
N GLN A 389 -16.97 -11.14 -17.21
CA GLN A 389 -17.95 -10.05 -17.09
C GLN A 389 -19.41 -10.52 -17.18
N SER A 390 -19.66 -11.58 -17.97
CA SER A 390 -20.99 -12.21 -18.10
C SER A 390 -21.12 -13.53 -17.31
N GLY A 391 -20.18 -13.81 -16.42
CA GLY A 391 -20.16 -15.01 -15.59
C GLY A 391 -21.15 -14.94 -14.42
N SER A 392 -21.26 -16.05 -13.69
CA SER A 392 -22.16 -16.15 -12.53
C SER A 392 -21.71 -15.32 -11.33
N LEU A 393 -20.41 -15.05 -11.23
CA LEU A 393 -19.81 -14.22 -10.20
C LEU A 393 -18.66 -13.42 -10.83
N PRO A 394 -18.94 -12.25 -11.42
CA PRO A 394 -17.92 -11.48 -12.13
C PRO A 394 -16.79 -11.03 -11.19
N GLU A 395 -15.57 -11.51 -11.45
CA GLU A 395 -14.35 -11.27 -10.68
C GLU A 395 -13.18 -11.02 -11.65
N PRO A 396 -12.98 -9.77 -12.11
CA PRO A 396 -11.93 -9.43 -13.07
C PRO A 396 -10.50 -9.66 -12.52
N TRP A 397 -10.37 -9.67 -11.20
CA TRP A 397 -9.12 -9.90 -10.49
C TRP A 397 -8.73 -11.38 -10.39
N HIS A 398 -9.65 -12.33 -10.56
CA HIS A 398 -9.42 -13.73 -10.25
C HIS A 398 -8.86 -14.52 -11.44
N TRP A 399 -7.70 -15.16 -11.26
CA TRP A 399 -7.03 -15.94 -12.30
C TRP A 399 -6.58 -17.30 -11.78
N GLU A 400 -6.66 -18.31 -12.64
CA GLU A 400 -6.40 -19.70 -12.27
C GLU A 400 -5.35 -20.32 -13.20
N PHE A 401 -4.44 -21.12 -12.63
CA PHE A 401 -3.44 -21.86 -13.39
C PHE A 401 -4.03 -23.19 -13.86
N TYR A 402 -3.91 -23.48 -15.15
CA TYR A 402 -4.33 -24.75 -15.72
C TYR A 402 -3.18 -25.67 -16.14
N GLY A 403 -1.97 -25.13 -16.23
CA GLY A 403 -0.81 -25.85 -16.75
C GLY A 403 -0.40 -25.36 -18.14
N HIS A 404 0.78 -25.78 -18.57
CA HIS A 404 1.23 -25.60 -19.94
C HIS A 404 1.05 -26.94 -20.64
N GLU A 405 0.39 -26.95 -21.81
CA GLU A 405 0.48 -28.10 -22.73
C GLU A 405 1.91 -28.24 -23.26
#